data_AF-A0A3M1FY92-F1
#
_entry.id   AF-A0A3M1FY92-F1
#
_cell.length_a   1.000
_cell.length_b   1.000
_cell.length_c   1.000
_cell.angle_alpha   90.00
_cell.angle_beta   90.00
_cell.angle_gamma   90.00
#
_symmetry.space_group_name_H-M   'P 1'
#
loop_
_entity.id
_entity.type
_entity.pdbx_description
1 polymer ?
#
loop_
_entity_poly.entity_id
_entity_poly.type
_entity_poly.pdbx_seq_one_letter_code
_entity_poly.pdbx_strand_id
1 'polypeptide(L)'
;IAQIAHERGLPFACLHAVADPACRALPKAALAGMGKDGTMRPLAVLAALARRPGEWPGLIQVARDSAKARRTLSRVCLLHLPALLRL
;
A
#
# COMPACT_ATOMS: atom_id res chain seq x y z
N ILE A 1 18.20 -3.27 4.75
CA ILE A 1 17.63 -4.25 5.71
C ILE A 1 18.06 -5.66 5.36
N ALA A 2 17.70 -6.20 4.19
CA ALA A 2 18.07 -7.56 3.78
C ALA A 2 19.57 -7.85 3.89
N GLN A 3 20.42 -6.95 3.40
CA GLN A 3 21.88 -7.09 3.51
C GLN A 3 22.35 -7.19 4.97
N ILE A 4 21.85 -6.31 5.85
CA ILE A 4 22.20 -6.32 7.28
C ILE A 4 21.74 -7.64 7.95
N ALA A 5 20.55 -8.14 7.60
CA ALA A 5 20.06 -9.40 8.13
C ALA A 5 20.95 -10.58 7.69
N HIS A 6 21.38 -10.58 6.42
CA HIS A 6 22.31 -11.56 5.90
C HIS A 6 23.67 -11.52 6.61
N GLU A 7 24.25 -10.33 6.78
CA GLU A 7 25.51 -10.12 7.52
C GLU A 7 25.43 -10.56 8.99
N ARG A 8 24.23 -10.54 9.58
CA ARG A 8 23.97 -10.96 10.97
C ARG A 8 23.50 -12.41 11.10
N GLY A 9 23.39 -13.16 10.00
CA GLY A 9 22.87 -14.53 10.01
C GLY A 9 21.42 -14.65 10.47
N LEU A 10 20.62 -13.60 10.29
CA LEU A 10 19.21 -13.57 10.71
C LEU A 10 18.30 -13.94 9.53
N PRO A 11 17.29 -14.82 9.75
CA PRO A 11 16.29 -15.10 8.72
C PRO A 11 15.50 -13.83 8.41
N PHE A 12 15.37 -13.51 7.13
CA PHE A 12 14.68 -12.30 6.68
C PHE A 12 13.87 -12.57 5.41
N ALA A 13 12.60 -12.16 5.45
CA ALA A 13 11.71 -12.17 4.31
C ALA A 13 10.96 -10.84 4.22
N CYS A 14 10.70 -10.38 3.00
CA CYS A 14 9.94 -9.17 2.72
C CYS A 14 8.86 -9.48 1.69
N LEU A 15 7.60 -9.14 2.00
CA LEU A 15 6.46 -9.31 1.11
C LEU A 15 5.83 -7.95 0.84
N HIS A 16 5.76 -7.58 -0.44
CA HIS A 16 5.06 -6.37 -0.89
C HIS A 16 3.89 -6.76 -1.80
N ALA A 17 2.74 -6.14 -1.56
CA ALA A 17 1.62 -6.17 -2.49
C ALA A 17 1.43 -4.77 -3.07
N VAL A 18 1.53 -4.66 -4.40
CA VAL A 18 1.40 -3.38 -5.11
C VAL A 18 -0.08 -3.01 -5.22
N ALA A 19 -0.46 -1.88 -4.64
CA ALA A 19 -1.83 -1.37 -4.63
C ALA A 19 -2.14 -0.41 -5.78
N ASP A 20 -1.10 0.19 -6.36
CA ASP A 20 -1.19 1.22 -7.40
C ASP A 20 -0.22 0.88 -8.54
N PRO A 21 -0.73 0.54 -9.74
CA PRO A 21 0.14 0.21 -10.86
C PRO A 21 0.81 1.47 -11.44
N ALA A 22 2.08 1.37 -11.82
CA ALA A 22 2.87 2.49 -12.34
C ALA A 22 2.26 3.16 -13.58
N CYS A 23 1.50 2.41 -14.38
CA CYS A 23 0.86 2.91 -15.60
C CYS A 23 -0.35 3.82 -15.33
N ARG A 24 -0.79 3.98 -14.08
CA ARG A 24 -1.95 4.80 -13.73
C ARG A 24 -1.56 5.90 -12.75
N ALA A 25 -1.76 7.15 -13.18
CA ALA A 25 -1.64 8.29 -12.28
C ALA A 25 -2.66 8.21 -11.14
N LEU A 26 -2.22 8.50 -9.92
CA LEU A 26 -3.11 8.63 -8.78
C LEU A 26 -3.91 9.94 -8.85
N PRO A 27 -5.19 9.94 -8.45
CA PRO A 27 -5.97 11.16 -8.30
C PRO A 27 -5.26 12.15 -7.37
N LYS A 28 -5.39 13.46 -7.64
CA LYS A 28 -4.74 14.48 -6.80
C LYS A 28 -5.28 14.45 -5.38
N ALA A 29 -6.55 14.09 -5.19
CA ALA A 29 -7.13 13.88 -3.87
C ALA A 29 -6.44 12.75 -3.08
N ALA A 30 -6.05 11.65 -3.73
CA ALA A 30 -5.33 10.56 -3.07
C ALA A 30 -3.91 11.02 -2.66
N LEU A 31 -3.20 11.71 -3.57
CA LEU A 31 -1.89 12.27 -3.30
C LEU A 31 -1.91 13.30 -2.15
N ALA A 32 -2.94 14.14 -2.07
CA ALA A 32 -3.09 15.12 -0.99
C ALA A 32 -3.23 14.46 0.40
N GLY A 33 -3.70 13.22 0.43
CA GLY A 33 -3.82 12.42 1.65
C GLY A 33 -2.53 11.79 2.13
N MET A 34 -1.45 11.79 1.34
CA MET A 34 -0.18 11.19 1.73
C MET A 34 0.75 12.21 2.39
N GLY A 35 1.02 12.01 3.69
CA GLY A 35 2.06 12.71 4.41
C GLY A 35 3.45 12.36 3.87
N LYS A 36 4.43 13.25 4.08
CA LYS A 36 5.84 13.00 3.70
C LYS A 36 6.46 11.83 4.46
N ASP A 37 5.90 11.53 5.61
CA ASP A 37 6.23 10.43 6.51
C ASP A 37 5.39 9.16 6.24
N GLY A 38 4.56 9.17 5.19
CA GLY A 38 3.65 8.07 4.87
C GLY A 38 2.37 8.03 5.71
N THR A 39 2.12 9.04 6.58
CA THR A 39 0.86 9.11 7.33
C THR A 39 -0.31 9.41 6.40
N MET A 40 -1.47 8.80 6.69
CA MET A 40 -2.72 9.14 6.00
C MET A 40 -3.33 10.41 6.59
N ARG A 41 -3.78 11.31 5.72
CA ARG A 41 -4.41 12.59 6.07
C ARG A 41 -5.81 12.67 5.45
N PRO A 42 -6.83 12.01 6.02
CA PRO A 42 -8.17 11.91 5.43
C PRO A 42 -8.84 13.26 5.15
N LEU A 43 -8.64 14.23 6.05
CA LEU A 43 -9.17 15.59 5.88
C LEU A 43 -8.60 16.29 4.64
N ALA A 44 -7.33 16.04 4.29
CA ALA A 44 -6.73 16.59 3.08
C ALA A 44 -7.31 15.95 1.80
N VAL A 45 -7.64 14.65 1.85
CA VAL A 45 -8.36 13.96 0.77
C VAL A 45 -9.74 14.57 0.57
N LEU A 46 -10.52 14.71 1.65
CA LEU A 46 -11.87 15.29 1.59
C LEU A 46 -11.84 16.73 1.06
N ALA A 47 -10.91 17.56 1.55
CA ALA A 47 -10.76 18.93 1.09
C ALA A 47 -10.36 19.03 -0.40
N ALA A 48 -9.58 18.06 -0.90
CA ALA A 48 -9.21 17.99 -2.31
C ALA A 48 -10.37 17.49 -3.19
N LEU A 49 -11.14 16.49 -2.75
CA LEU A 49 -12.36 16.02 -3.43
C LEU A 49 -13.43 17.10 -3.52
N ALA A 50 -13.63 17.88 -2.45
CA ALA A 50 -14.57 18.99 -2.45
C ALA A 50 -14.25 20.02 -3.55
N ARG A 51 -12.96 20.22 -3.87
CA ARG A 51 -12.50 21.08 -4.96
C ARG A 51 -12.50 20.40 -6.34
N ARG A 52 -12.54 19.06 -6.37
CA ARG A 52 -12.44 18.23 -7.59
C ARG A 52 -13.38 17.03 -7.50
N PRO A 53 -14.71 17.23 -7.50
CA PRO A 53 -15.66 16.14 -7.36
C PRO A 53 -15.55 15.10 -8.48
N GLY A 54 -15.05 15.46 -9.66
CA GLY A 54 -14.78 14.50 -10.74
C GLY A 54 -13.74 13.41 -10.40
N GLU A 55 -12.98 13.54 -9.31
CA GLU A 55 -11.98 12.53 -8.89
C GLU A 55 -12.59 11.36 -8.08
N TRP A 56 -13.89 11.40 -7.75
CA TRP A 56 -14.56 10.31 -7.01
C TRP A 56 -14.35 8.91 -7.62
N PRO A 57 -14.56 8.69 -8.93
CA PRO A 57 -14.37 7.36 -9.51
C PRO A 57 -12.92 6.87 -9.40
N GLY A 58 -11.96 7.77 -9.62
CA GLY A 58 -10.54 7.47 -9.48
C GLY A 58 -10.17 7.10 -8.05
N LEU A 59 -10.71 7.80 -7.06
CA LEU A 59 -10.45 7.50 -5.65
C LEU A 59 -11.07 6.18 -5.21
N ILE A 60 -12.30 5.88 -5.66
CA ILE A 60 -12.94 4.58 -5.43
C ILE A 60 -12.08 3.46 -6.01
N GLN A 61 -11.54 3.65 -7.21
CA GLN A 61 -10.67 2.66 -7.83
C GLN A 61 -9.39 2.43 -7.01
N VAL A 62 -8.73 3.50 -6.53
CA VAL A 62 -7.58 3.38 -5.63
C VAL A 62 -7.93 2.60 -4.36
N ALA A 63 -9.08 2.89 -3.74
CA ALA A 63 -9.54 2.16 -2.56
C ALA A 63 -9.75 0.67 -2.84
N ARG A 64 -10.33 0.32 -4.00
CA ARG A 64 -10.53 -1.07 -4.42
C ARG A 64 -9.22 -1.80 -4.64
N ASP A 65 -8.26 -1.17 -5.30
CA ASP A 65 -6.96 -1.79 -5.58
C ASP A 65 -6.15 -1.99 -4.29
N SER A 66 -6.15 -0.99 -3.40
CA SER A 66 -5.58 -1.13 -2.05
C SER A 66 -6.23 -2.24 -1.24
N ALA A 67 -7.57 -2.37 -1.31
CA ALA A 67 -8.28 -3.47 -0.65
C ALA A 67 -7.89 -4.83 -1.24
N LYS A 68 -7.75 -4.92 -2.57
CA LYS A 68 -7.31 -6.15 -3.25
C LYS A 68 -5.89 -6.53 -2.87
N ALA A 69 -4.95 -5.59 -2.92
CA ALA A 69 -3.56 -5.79 -2.53
C ALA A 69 -3.46 -6.26 -1.06
N ARG A 70 -4.19 -5.60 -0.15
CA ARG A 70 -4.23 -5.98 1.27
C ARG A 70 -4.77 -7.39 1.47
N ARG A 71 -5.89 -7.76 0.80
CA ARG A 71 -6.46 -9.11 0.88
C ARG A 71 -5.48 -10.16 0.37
N THR A 72 -4.80 -9.90 -0.75
CA THR A 72 -3.78 -10.81 -1.29
C THR A 72 -2.63 -10.96 -0.31
N LEU A 73 -2.12 -9.87 0.25
CA LEU A 73 -1.04 -9.90 1.23
C LEU A 73 -1.45 -10.70 2.47
N SER A 74 -2.63 -10.44 3.04
CA SER A 74 -3.16 -11.21 4.17
C SER A 74 -3.30 -12.69 3.86
N ARG A 75 -3.81 -13.05 2.67
CA ARG A 75 -3.96 -14.44 2.24
C ARG A 75 -2.60 -15.13 2.13
N VAL A 76 -1.62 -14.51 1.49
CA VAL A 76 -0.28 -15.08 1.33
C VAL A 76 0.41 -15.22 2.67
N CYS A 77 0.32 -14.21 3.54
CA CYS A 77 0.84 -14.30 4.91
C CYS A 77 0.20 -15.46 5.67
N LEU A 78 -1.14 -15.56 5.70
CA LEU A 78 -1.81 -16.64 6.44
C LEU A 78 -1.44 -18.04 5.95
N LEU A 79 -1.24 -18.22 4.64
CA LEU A 79 -0.92 -19.53 4.05
C LEU A 79 0.56 -19.90 4.14
N HIS A 80 1.47 -18.91 4.10
CA HIS A 80 2.89 -19.16 3.89
C HIS A 80 3.81 -18.70 5.03
N LEU A 81 3.35 -17.89 6.00
CA LEU A 81 4.17 -17.50 7.16
C LEU A 81 4.79 -18.71 7.88
N PRO A 82 4.06 -19.80 8.17
CA PRO A 82 4.62 -20.94 8.90
C PRO A 82 5.75 -21.64 8.15
N ALA A 83 5.75 -21.60 6.81
CA ALA A 83 6.81 -22.15 5.99
C ALA A 83 8.00 -21.19 5.87
N LEU A 84 7.72 -19.87 5.79
CA LEU A 84 8.75 -18.83 5.71
C LEU A 84 9.51 -18.63 7.03
N LEU A 85 8.89 -18.91 8.18
CA LEU A 85 9.52 -18.81 9.51
C LEU A 85 10.32 -20.07 9.91
N ARG A 86 10.33 -21.11 9.06
CA ARG A 86 11.12 -22.34 9.26
C ARG A 86 12.44 -22.34 8.47
N LEU A 87 12.69 -21.30 7.67
CA LEU A 87 13.95 -21.02 6.97
C LEU A 87 14.86 -20.17 7.85
#